data_AF-A0AA51MRS2-F1
#
_entry.id   AF-A0AA51MRS2-F1
#
_cell.length_a   1.000
_cell.length_b   1.000
_cell.length_c   1.000
_cell.angle_alpha   90.00
_cell.angle_beta   90.00
_cell.angle_gamma   90.00
#
_symmetry.space_group_name_H-M   'P 1'
#
loop_
_entity.id
_entity.type
_entity.pdbx_description
1 polymer ?
#
loop_
_entity_poly.entity_id
_entity_poly.type
_entity_poly.pdbx_seq_one_letter_code
_entity_poly.pdbx_strand_id
1 'polypeptide(L)'
;MLKRDNLDNGAVAFDDEQLARMSQEIADLLVKHLPPRDGIVLSSDTVRLRSQTCVQIFGYCIKRKAIFSLKAVFRRPPPSHLNVKCFTHNDS
;
A
#
# COMPACT_ATOMS: atom_id res chain seq x y z
N MET A 1 42.22 -0.71 18.74
CA MET A 1 40.98 -0.06 19.24
C MET A 1 40.67 1.13 18.36
N LEU A 2 39.61 1.07 17.56
CA LEU A 2 38.98 2.24 16.93
C LEU A 2 37.47 1.96 16.90
N LYS A 3 36.73 2.96 17.37
CA LYS A 3 35.38 2.91 17.95
C LYS A 3 34.34 2.28 17.01
N ARG A 4 33.68 1.23 17.51
CA ARG A 4 32.27 0.97 17.22
C ARG A 4 31.50 2.12 17.84
N ASP A 5 30.64 2.76 17.06
CA ASP A 5 29.40 3.44 17.47
C ASP A 5 28.92 4.24 16.26
N ASN A 6 28.17 3.59 15.37
CA ASN A 6 27.23 4.33 14.52
C ASN A 6 25.85 3.82 14.89
N LEU A 7 25.12 4.72 15.53
CA LEU A 7 23.81 4.55 16.11
C LEU A 7 22.88 3.80 15.16
N ASP A 8 22.42 2.67 15.68
CA ASP A 8 21.21 1.98 15.29
C ASP A 8 20.03 2.92 15.58
N ASN A 9 19.82 3.92 14.71
CA ASN A 9 18.72 4.85 14.80
C ASN A 9 17.43 4.16 14.33
N GLY A 10 16.83 3.38 15.24
CA GLY A 10 15.39 3.35 15.58
C GLY A 10 14.34 3.45 14.48
N ALA A 11 14.66 3.14 13.22
CA ALA A 11 13.68 3.09 12.15
C ALA A 11 12.94 1.76 12.30
N VAL A 12 11.73 1.80 12.86
CA VAL A 12 10.81 0.67 12.92
C VAL A 12 10.66 0.14 11.49
N ALA A 13 11.43 -0.89 11.18
CA ALA A 13 11.28 -1.64 9.95
C ALA A 13 10.01 -2.44 10.14
N PHE A 14 8.91 -2.02 9.53
CA PHE A 14 7.75 -2.90 9.38
C PHE A 14 8.25 -4.22 8.83
N ASP A 15 7.99 -5.30 9.57
CA ASP A 15 8.19 -6.65 9.06
C ASP A 15 7.17 -6.90 7.92
N ASP A 16 7.49 -7.84 7.04
CA ASP A 16 6.67 -8.09 5.85
C ASP A 16 5.26 -8.61 6.23
N GLU A 17 5.12 -9.22 7.40
CA GLU A 17 3.86 -9.72 7.93
C GLU A 17 2.94 -8.58 8.37
N GLN A 18 3.50 -7.56 9.01
CA GLN A 18 2.79 -6.35 9.41
C GLN A 18 2.34 -5.55 8.18
N LEU A 19 3.18 -5.48 7.14
CA LEU A 19 2.79 -4.85 5.88
C LEU A 19 1.67 -5.62 5.18
N ALA A 20 1.74 -6.96 5.15
CA ALA A 20 0.67 -7.79 4.62
C ALA A 20 -0.65 -7.58 5.39
N ARG A 21 -0.60 -7.57 6.73
CA ARG A 21 -1.76 -7.29 7.59
C ARG A 21 -2.36 -5.91 7.30
N MET A 22 -1.55 -4.86 7.27
CA MET A 22 -2.01 -3.51 6.96
C MET A 22 -2.63 -3.42 5.56
N SER A 23 -2.04 -4.12 4.58
CA SER A 23 -2.56 -4.16 3.20
C SER A 23 -3.94 -4.82 3.15
N GLN A 24 -4.10 -5.92 3.88
CA GLN A 24 -5.38 -6.62 3.99
C GLN A 24 -6.43 -5.77 4.72
N GLU A 25 -6.07 -5.10 5.81
CA GLU A 25 -6.99 -4.21 6.53
C GLU A 25 -7.49 -3.06 5.66
N ILE A 26 -6.60 -2.47 4.84
CA ILE A 26 -6.98 -1.45 3.86
C ILE A 26 -7.92 -2.04 2.81
N ALA A 27 -7.63 -3.22 2.28
CA ALA A 27 -8.49 -3.90 1.31
C ALA A 27 -9.89 -4.17 1.89
N ASP A 28 -9.97 -4.71 3.11
CA ASP A 28 -11.23 -5.01 3.80
C ASP A 28 -12.05 -3.75 4.07
N LEU A 29 -11.39 -2.65 4.45
CA LEU A 29 -12.04 -1.36 4.63
C LEU A 29 -12.60 -0.83 3.31
N LEU A 30 -11.83 -0.94 2.22
CA LEU A 30 -12.28 -0.54 0.88
C LEU A 30 -13.54 -1.31 0.47
N VAL A 31 -13.60 -2.63 0.68
CA VAL A 31 -14.81 -3.43 0.36
C VAL A 31 -16.05 -2.91 1.09
N LYS A 32 -15.93 -2.52 2.36
CA LYS A 32 -17.07 -2.01 3.16
C LYS A 32 -17.63 -0.69 2.64
N HIS A 33 -16.78 0.15 2.06
CA HIS A 33 -17.18 1.45 1.53
C HIS A 33 -17.61 1.40 0.06
N LEU A 34 -17.41 0.27 -0.60
CA LEU A 34 -17.85 0.07 -1.97
C LEU A 34 -19.30 -0.46 -1.99
N PRO A 35 -20.08 -0.15 -3.04
CA PRO A 35 -21.47 -0.62 -3.12
C PRO A 35 -21.51 -2.16 -3.06
N PRO A 36 -22.23 -2.76 -2.09
CA PRO A 36 -22.22 -4.21 -1.85
C PRO A 36 -22.71 -5.04 -3.05
N ARG A 37 -23.39 -4.39 -4.00
CA ARG A 37 -23.92 -5.03 -5.21
C ARG A 37 -22.89 -5.15 -6.33
N ASP A 38 -21.70 -4.56 -6.24
CA ASP A 38 -20.81 -4.43 -7.41
C ASP A 38 -19.89 -5.63 -7.64
N GLY A 39 -19.91 -6.64 -6.75
CA GLY A 39 -19.18 -7.90 -6.94
C GLY A 39 -17.69 -7.63 -7.12
N ILE A 40 -17.10 -6.94 -6.15
CA ILE A 40 -15.72 -6.46 -6.24
C ILE A 40 -14.78 -7.53 -5.74
N VAL A 41 -13.82 -7.89 -6.58
CA VAL A 41 -12.72 -8.80 -6.23
C VAL A 41 -11.48 -7.93 -5.98
N LEU A 42 -10.90 -8.06 -4.79
CA LEU A 42 -9.64 -7.41 -4.46
C LEU A 42 -8.49 -8.43 -4.44
N SER A 43 -7.34 -8.00 -4.91
CA SER A 43 -6.06 -8.68 -4.69
C SER A 43 -5.02 -7.66 -4.23
N SER A 44 -4.01 -8.10 -3.48
CA SER A 44 -2.95 -7.22 -3.02
C SER A 44 -1.59 -7.86 -3.23
N ASP A 45 -0.64 -7.08 -3.73
CA ASP A 45 0.75 -7.46 -3.88
C ASP A 45 1.65 -6.52 -3.07
N THR A 46 2.73 -7.07 -2.52
CA THR A 46 3.75 -6.33 -1.78
C THR A 46 5.12 -6.56 -2.41
N VAL A 47 5.83 -5.47 -2.72
CA VAL A 47 7.18 -5.50 -3.29
C VAL A 47 8.13 -4.71 -2.41
N ARG A 48 9.21 -5.34 -1.98
CA ARG A 48 10.25 -4.71 -1.16
C ARG A 48 11.46 -4.35 -2.00
N LEU A 49 11.83 -3.08 -1.98
CA LEU A 49 13.05 -2.54 -2.58
C LEU A 49 14.01 -2.10 -1.48
N ARG A 50 15.29 -1.85 -1.83
CA ARG A 50 16.34 -1.50 -0.86
C ARG A 50 15.99 -0.29 0.03
N SER A 51 15.24 0.69 -0.49
CA SER A 51 14.91 1.94 0.22
C SER A 51 13.40 2.18 0.43
N GLN A 52 12.55 1.27 -0.05
CA GLN A 52 11.09 1.44 0.06
C GLN A 52 10.36 0.11 -0.01
N THR A 53 9.20 0.04 0.63
CA THR A 53 8.23 -1.03 0.42
C THR A 53 7.03 -0.45 -0.34
N CYS A 54 6.64 -1.12 -1.42
CA CYS A 54 5.46 -0.80 -2.20
C CYS A 54 4.37 -1.82 -1.90
N VAL A 55 3.19 -1.33 -1.54
CA VAL A 55 1.97 -2.13 -1.46
C VAL A 55 1.06 -1.67 -2.60
N GLN A 56 0.51 -2.61 -3.35
CA GLN A 56 -0.46 -2.33 -4.39
C GLN A 56 -1.68 -3.22 -4.23
N ILE A 57 -2.85 -2.61 -4.12
CA ILE A 57 -4.15 -3.30 -4.09
C ILE A 57 -4.78 -3.09 -5.46
N PHE A 58 -5.20 -4.17 -6.09
CA PHE A 58 -5.98 -4.16 -7.33
C PHE A 58 -7.42 -4.51 -7.00
N GLY A 59 -8.35 -3.77 -7.61
CA GLY A 59 -9.77 -4.06 -7.51
C GLY A 59 -10.39 -4.20 -8.88
N TYR A 60 -11.15 -5.28 -9.06
CA TYR A 60 -11.97 -5.50 -10.25
C TYR A 60 -13.44 -5.50 -9.87
N CYS A 61 -14.21 -4.62 -10.52
CA CYS A 61 -15.67 -4.58 -10.42
C CYS A 61 -16.29 -5.36 -11.57
N ILE A 62 -16.86 -6.53 -11.26
CA ILE A 62 -17.47 -7.43 -12.26
C ILE A 62 -18.61 -6.73 -13.00
N LYS A 63 -19.48 -6.00 -12.28
CA LYS A 63 -20.66 -5.36 -12.89
C LYS A 63 -20.32 -4.27 -13.88
N ARG A 64 -19.34 -3.43 -13.54
CA ARG A 64 -18.97 -2.26 -14.35
C ARG A 64 -17.83 -2.56 -15.32
N LYS A 65 -17.27 -3.77 -15.28
CA LYS A 65 -16.04 -4.15 -16.00
C LYS A 65 -14.91 -3.13 -15.77
N ALA A 66 -14.83 -2.58 -14.56
CA ALA A 66 -13.90 -1.52 -14.20
C ALA A 66 -12.77 -2.07 -13.33
N ILE A 67 -11.55 -1.59 -13.57
CA ILE A 67 -10.38 -1.90 -12.76
C ILE A 67 -9.94 -0.63 -12.04
N PHE A 68 -9.61 -0.73 -10.76
CA PHE A 68 -8.89 0.31 -10.04
C PHE A 68 -7.67 -0.28 -9.35
N SER A 69 -6.70 0.58 -9.04
CA SER A 69 -5.57 0.19 -8.20
C SER A 69 -5.28 1.27 -7.18
N LEU A 70 -4.90 0.84 -5.98
CA LEU A 70 -4.42 1.70 -4.91
C LEU A 70 -2.97 1.33 -4.62
N LYS A 71 -2.08 2.30 -4.68
CA LYS A 71 -0.65 2.10 -4.43
C LYS A 71 -0.23 2.90 -3.21
N ALA A 72 0.36 2.23 -2.23
CA ALA A 72 1.02 2.84 -1.09
C ALA A 72 2.52 2.58 -1.17
N VAL A 73 3.33 3.62 -0.89
CA VAL A 73 4.80 3.51 -0.87
C VAL A 73 5.31 3.97 0.48
N PHE A 74 5.91 3.05 1.21
CA PHE A 74 6.56 3.28 2.49
C PHE A 74 8.05 3.51 2.24
N ARG A 75 8.49 4.76 2.32
CA ARG A 75 9.91 5.13 2.15
C ARG A 75 10.66 5.09 3.48
N ARG A 76 11.96 4.82 3.42
CA ARG A 76 12.88 4.92 4.57
C ARG A 76 13.99 5.92 4.27
N PRO A 77 14.12 7.03 5.03
CA PRO A 77 13.23 7.45 6.12
C PRO A 77 11.81 7.81 5.62
N PRO A 78 10.79 7.79 6.50
CA PRO A 78 9.45 8.23 6.14
C PRO A 78 9.47 9.69 5.68
N PRO A 79 8.66 10.06 4.68
CA PRO A 79 8.59 11.44 4.20
C PRO A 79 8.01 12.34 5.29
N SER A 80 8.52 13.57 5.41
CA SER A 80 8.01 14.57 6.37
C SER A 80 6.59 15.03 6.06
N HIS A 81 6.14 14.86 4.81
CA HIS A 81 4.80 15.21 4.36
C HIS A 81 4.19 14.08 3.53
N LEU A 82 2.96 13.68 3.86
CA LEU A 82 2.16 12.74 3.08
C LEU A 82 1.56 13.46 1.87
N ASN A 83 1.86 12.97 0.66
CA ASN A 83 1.25 13.47 -0.57
C ASN A 83 0.32 12.40 -1.15
N VAL A 84 -0.97 12.52 -0.86
CA VAL A 84 -2.01 11.63 -1.38
C VAL A 84 -2.51 12.17 -2.72
N LYS A 85 -2.40 11.37 -3.77
CA LYS A 85 -2.90 11.73 -5.11
C LYS A 85 -3.95 10.72 -5.54
N CYS A 86 -5.10 11.21 -6.01
CA CYS A 86 -6.14 10.41 -6.63
C CYS A 86 -6.16 10.72 -8.13
N PHE A 87 -6.11 9.68 -8.96
CA PHE A 87 -6.21 9.82 -10.40
C PHE A 87 -7.37 8.97 -10.89
N THR A 88 -8.25 9.58 -11.68
CA THR A 88 -9.33 8.91 -12.41
C THR A 88 -9.05 9.10 -13.89
N HIS A 89 -8.82 8.00 -14.62
CA HIS A 89 -8.75 8.05 -16.06
C HIS A 89 -10.19 8.09 -16.61
N ASN A 90 -10.54 9.18 -17.29
CA ASN A 90 -11.73 9.19 -18.14
C ASN A 90 -11.29 8.63 -19.50
N ASP A 91 -11.85 7.49 -19.89
CA ASP A 91 -11.79 7.02 -21.27
C ASP A 91 -12.57 8.04 -22.11
N SER A 92 -11.85 8.88 -22.84
CA SER A 92 -12.40 9.73 -23.91
C SER A 92 -12.19 9.03 -25.25
#